data_AF-A0A7Z7LRT9-F1
#
_entry.id   AF-A0A7Z7LRT9-F1
#
_cell.length_a   1.000
_cell.length_b   1.000
_cell.length_c   1.000
_cell.angle_alpha   90.00
_cell.angle_beta   90.00
_cell.angle_gamma   90.00
#
_symmetry.space_group_name_H-M   'P 1'
#
loop_
_entity.id
_entity.type
_entity.pdbx_description
1 polymer ?
#
loop_
_entity_poly.entity_id
_entity_poly.type
_entity_poly.pdbx_seq_one_letter_code
_entity_poly.pdbx_strand_id
1 'polypeptide(L)'
;MRLTAAGNQRAFYYEHPKQVMRGAGVIHGTLLFNGSNINGRYSGTARVFSKYCPGTPLEYHVEGPVDRDQTRVTLRGNREVMERCQPTGRSITDTLVFTYSHQC
;
A
#
# COMPACT_ATOMS: atom_id res chain seq x y z
N MET A 1 -3.65 -6.52 -8.64
CA MET A 1 -4.14 -5.61 -7.57
C MET A 1 -5.45 -5.03 -8.05
N ARG A 2 -6.35 -4.67 -7.15
CA ARG A 2 -7.66 -4.08 -7.50
C ARG A 2 -7.82 -2.72 -6.85
N LEU A 3 -8.18 -1.72 -7.66
CA LEU A 3 -8.58 -0.40 -7.19
C LEU A 3 -10.09 -0.39 -6.95
N THR A 4 -10.51 0.16 -5.81
CA THR A 4 -11.89 0.60 -5.55
C THR A 4 -11.90 2.11 -5.40
N ALA A 5 -12.80 2.77 -6.13
CA ALA A 5 -12.97 4.21 -6.07
C ALA A 5 -14.44 4.54 -5.76
N ALA A 6 -14.66 5.37 -4.74
CA ALA A 6 -15.98 5.88 -4.37
C ALA A 6 -15.87 7.38 -4.10
N GLY A 7 -16.34 8.22 -5.02
CA GLY A 7 -16.07 9.65 -4.99
C GLY A 7 -14.56 9.94 -4.95
N ASN A 8 -14.10 10.64 -3.92
CA ASN A 8 -12.67 10.91 -3.69
C ASN A 8 -11.95 9.77 -2.98
N GLN A 9 -12.64 8.79 -2.40
CA GLN A 9 -12.00 7.69 -1.70
C GLN A 9 -11.31 6.73 -2.68
N ARG A 10 -10.14 6.23 -2.28
CA ARG A 10 -9.31 5.30 -3.04
C ARG A 10 -8.86 4.18 -2.12
N ALA A 11 -9.05 2.94 -2.54
CA ALA A 11 -8.56 1.77 -1.82
C ALA A 11 -7.92 0.78 -2.80
N PHE A 12 -6.74 0.28 -2.44
CA PHE A 12 -6.04 -0.77 -3.18
C PHE A 12 -6.09 -2.07 -2.40
N TYR A 13 -6.46 -3.15 -3.07
CA TYR A 13 -6.54 -4.49 -2.51
C TYR A 13 -5.66 -5.48 -3.28
N TYR A 14 -5.20 -6.51 -2.58
CA TYR A 14 -4.55 -7.65 -3.19
C TYR A 14 -5.56 -8.53 -3.92
N GLU A 15 -5.51 -8.52 -5.25
CA GLU A 15 -6.36 -9.38 -6.09
C GLU A 15 -5.76 -10.79 -6.22
N HIS A 16 -4.48 -10.87 -6.62
CA HIS A 16 -3.74 -12.12 -6.73
C HIS A 16 -2.42 -11.99 -5.97
N PRO A 17 -2.42 -12.17 -4.63
CA PRO A 17 -1.19 -12.08 -3.85
C PRO A 17 -0.26 -13.24 -4.21
N LYS A 18 1.05 -12.95 -4.30
CA LYS A 18 2.07 -13.98 -4.51
C LYS A 18 2.06 -14.98 -3.35
N GLN A 19 2.33 -16.25 -3.63
CA GLN A 19 2.30 -17.31 -2.61
C GLN A 19 3.18 -17.01 -1.38
N VAL A 20 4.34 -16.38 -1.59
CA VAL A 20 5.26 -15.97 -0.51
C VAL A 20 4.65 -14.97 0.49
N MET A 21 3.60 -14.25 0.10
CA MET A 21 2.94 -13.25 0.95
C MET A 21 1.92 -13.88 1.91
N ARG A 22 1.49 -15.12 1.66
CA ARG A 22 0.54 -15.83 2.54
C ARG A 22 1.10 -16.01 3.95
N GLY A 23 2.41 -16.24 4.08
CA GLY A 23 3.09 -16.33 5.38
C GLY A 23 3.07 -15.02 6.18
N ALA A 24 2.77 -13.88 5.53
CA ALA A 24 2.58 -12.59 6.19
C ALA A 24 1.09 -12.26 6.45
N GLY A 25 0.19 -13.22 6.23
CA GLY A 25 -1.26 -13.03 6.37
C GLY A 25 -1.94 -12.32 5.19
N VAL A 26 -1.26 -12.18 4.05
CA VAL A 26 -1.85 -11.55 2.86
C VAL A 26 -2.63 -12.58 2.05
N ILE A 27 -3.92 -12.30 1.86
CA ILE A 27 -4.87 -13.11 1.10
C ILE A 27 -5.57 -12.24 0.04
N HIS A 28 -6.39 -12.88 -0.80
CA HIS A 28 -7.26 -12.16 -1.73
C HIS A 28 -8.17 -11.21 -0.93
N GLY A 29 -8.29 -9.96 -1.39
CA GLY A 29 -9.07 -8.92 -0.72
C GLY A 29 -8.37 -8.24 0.46
N THR A 30 -7.12 -8.59 0.79
CA THR A 30 -6.36 -7.85 1.82
C THR A 30 -6.15 -6.39 1.38
N LEU A 31 -6.50 -5.45 2.26
CA LEU A 31 -6.32 -4.02 2.04
C LEU A 31 -4.84 -3.65 2.10
N LEU A 32 -4.31 -3.06 1.03
CA LEU A 32 -2.92 -2.58 0.95
C LEU A 32 -2.83 -1.08 1.26
N PHE A 33 -3.78 -0.31 0.75
CA PHE A 33 -3.80 1.14 0.92
C PHE A 33 -5.25 1.64 0.94
N ASN A 34 -5.53 2.64 1.76
CA ASN A 34 -6.77 3.40 1.72
C ASN A 34 -6.48 4.88 1.94
N GLY A 35 -7.17 5.74 1.19
CA GLY A 35 -6.95 7.18 1.24
C GLY A 35 -7.94 7.95 0.38
N SER A 36 -7.58 9.18 0.05
CA SER A 36 -8.36 10.05 -0.82
C SER A 36 -7.50 10.54 -1.99
N ASN A 37 -8.17 10.81 -3.11
CA ASN A 37 -7.64 11.55 -4.24
C ASN A 37 -8.17 12.98 -4.19
N ILE A 38 -7.28 13.96 -4.05
CA ILE A 38 -7.60 15.38 -4.10
C ILE A 38 -6.73 16.00 -5.18
N ASN A 39 -7.36 16.47 -6.26
CA ASN A 39 -6.70 17.15 -7.38
C ASN A 39 -5.51 16.37 -7.97
N GLY A 40 -5.65 15.04 -8.12
CA GLY A 40 -4.60 14.20 -8.68
C GLY A 40 -3.46 13.86 -7.72
N ARG A 41 -3.63 14.12 -6.41
CA ARG A 41 -2.73 13.68 -5.36
C ARG A 41 -3.45 12.70 -4.45
N TYR A 42 -2.86 11.53 -4.24
CA TYR A 42 -3.36 10.55 -3.29
C TYR A 42 -2.71 10.82 -1.94
N SER A 43 -3.50 10.69 -0.87
CA SER A 43 -3.04 10.78 0.51
C SER A 43 -3.80 9.78 1.37
N GLY A 44 -3.10 9.01 2.20
CA GLY A 44 -3.75 7.97 3.00
C GLY A 44 -2.78 7.08 3.77
N THR A 45 -3.25 5.88 4.10
CA THR A 45 -2.52 4.90 4.89
C THR A 45 -2.14 3.70 4.03
N ALA A 46 -0.85 3.36 4.01
CA ALA A 46 -0.33 2.12 3.43
C ALA A 46 0.00 1.10 4.51
N ARG A 47 0.07 -0.17 4.10
CA ARG A 47 0.37 -1.32 4.97
C ARG A 47 1.61 -2.07 4.49
N VAL A 48 2.56 -2.31 5.39
CA VAL A 48 3.66 -3.25 5.17
C VAL A 48 3.38 -4.55 5.92
N PHE A 49 3.47 -5.66 5.19
CA PHE A 49 3.22 -7.00 5.71
C PHE A 49 4.54 -7.72 5.94
N SER A 50 4.66 -8.43 7.06
CA SER A 50 5.85 -9.20 7.42
C SER A 50 5.45 -10.61 7.81
N LYS A 51 6.22 -11.61 7.33
CA LYS A 51 6.06 -13.01 7.77
C LYS A 51 6.33 -13.21 9.25
N TYR A 52 7.04 -12.27 9.88
CA TYR A 52 7.32 -12.28 11.31
C TYR A 52 6.18 -11.66 12.13
N CYS A 53 5.25 -10.96 11.48
CA CYS A 53 4.09 -10.28 12.08
C CYS A 53 2.81 -10.61 11.30
N PRO A 54 2.43 -11.89 11.22
CA PRO A 54 1.26 -12.29 10.43
C PRO A 54 -0.02 -11.69 11.01
N GLY A 55 -0.81 -11.03 10.15
CA GLY A 55 -2.09 -10.42 10.55
C GLY A 55 -1.98 -9.05 11.23
N THR A 56 -0.77 -8.59 11.54
CA THR A 56 -0.51 -7.27 12.15
C THR A 56 0.36 -6.40 11.24
N PRO A 57 -0.20 -5.89 10.13
CA PRO A 57 0.57 -5.04 9.23
C PRO A 57 0.98 -3.74 9.92
N LEU A 58 2.15 -3.24 9.55
CA LEU A 58 2.57 -1.90 9.94
C LEU A 58 1.85 -0.89 9.05
N GLU A 59 1.06 -0.01 9.68
CA GLU A 59 0.37 1.09 9.02
C GLU A 59 1.18 2.38 9.11
N TYR A 60 1.22 3.14 8.01
CA TYR A 60 1.94 4.40 7.94
C TYR A 60 1.36 5.31 6.87
N HIS A 61 1.54 6.62 7.08
CA HIS A 61 1.05 7.62 6.16
C HIS A 61 1.89 7.65 4.87
N VAL A 62 1.20 7.71 3.74
CA VAL A 62 1.83 7.88 2.42
C VAL A 62 1.04 8.87 1.59
N GLU A 63 1.74 9.60 0.73
CA GLU A 63 1.12 10.49 -0.23
C GLU A 63 1.94 10.64 -1.50
N GLY A 64 1.30 11.08 -2.58
CA GLY A 64 2.01 11.42 -3.80
C GLY A 64 1.12 11.56 -5.02
N PRO A 65 1.71 11.92 -6.17
CA PRO A 65 0.97 12.24 -7.38
C PRO A 65 0.43 10.99 -8.09
N VAL A 66 -0.68 11.20 -8.77
CA VAL A 66 -1.14 10.41 -9.90
C VAL A 66 -0.52 11.02 -11.16
N ASP A 67 -0.05 10.19 -12.08
CA ASP A 67 0.43 10.65 -13.38
C ASP A 67 -0.70 11.26 -14.22
N ARG A 68 -0.32 11.99 -15.28
CA ARG A 68 -1.29 12.70 -16.13
C ARG A 68 -2.26 11.76 -16.84
N ASP A 69 -1.78 10.58 -17.22
CA ASP A 69 -2.57 9.56 -17.91
C ASP A 69 -3.43 8.73 -16.94
N GLN A 70 -3.36 9.00 -15.64
CA GLN A 70 -4.08 8.31 -14.56
C GLN A 70 -3.83 6.80 -14.52
N THR A 71 -2.70 6.35 -15.06
CA THR A 71 -2.29 4.94 -15.08
C THR A 71 -1.30 4.60 -13.99
N ARG A 72 -0.66 5.59 -13.37
CA ARG A 72 0.40 5.37 -12.39
C ARG A 72 0.23 6.27 -11.18
N VAL A 73 0.31 5.68 -10.00
CA VAL A 73 0.35 6.39 -8.72
C VAL A 73 1.67 6.10 -8.05
N THR A 74 2.38 7.16 -7.63
CA THR A 74 3.63 7.02 -6.86
C THR A 74 3.43 7.63 -5.48
N LEU A 75 3.41 6.80 -4.45
CA LEU A 75 3.25 7.24 -3.06
C LEU A 75 4.58 7.15 -2.33
N ARG A 76 4.83 8.10 -1.44
CA ARG A 76 5.99 8.12 -0.54
C ARG A 76 5.53 8.30 0.89
N GLY A 77 6.23 7.65 1.81
CA GLY A 77 5.99 7.82 3.24
C GLY A 77 7.15 7.28 4.05
N ASN A 78 7.27 7.81 5.26
CA ASN A 78 8.30 7.42 6.20
C ASN A 78 7.69 6.49 7.24
N ARG A 79 8.42 5.44 7.59
CA ARG A 79 8.04 4.51 8.65
C ARG A 79 9.27 4.00 9.38
N GLU A 80 9.03 3.49 10.58
CA GLU A 80 10.06 2.78 11.32
C GLU A 80 10.31 1.38 10.73
N VAL A 81 11.57 0.94 10.80
CA VAL A 81 11.94 -0.43 10.51
C VAL A 81 11.54 -1.29 11.70
N MET A 82 10.73 -2.30 11.42
CA MET A 82 10.28 -3.27 12.42
C MET A 82 11.08 -4.56 12.27
N GLU A 83 11.60 -5.07 13.39
CA GLU A 83 12.21 -6.39 13.47
C GLU A 83 11.35 -7.26 14.38
N ARG A 84 10.76 -8.33 13.84
CA ARG A 84 9.86 -9.24 14.59
C ARG A 84 8.81 -8.48 15.43
N CYS A 85 8.19 -7.48 14.81
CA CYS A 85 7.14 -6.64 15.37
C CYS A 85 7.61 -5.69 16.49
N GLN A 86 8.92 -5.49 16.60
CA GLN A 86 9.51 -4.52 17.51
C GLN A 86 10.14 -3.35 16.73
N PRO A 87 9.93 -2.10 17.17
CA PRO A 87 10.60 -0.93 16.62
C PRO A 87 12.12 -1.01 16.83
N THR A 88 12.88 -0.59 15.83
CA THR A 88 14.36 -0.62 15.87
C THR A 88 15.00 0.74 16.12
N GLY A 89 14.21 1.81 16.18
CA GLY A 89 14.64 3.21 16.21
C GLY A 89 15.08 3.75 14.84
N ARG A 90 15.22 2.90 13.82
CA ARG A 90 15.62 3.32 12.47
C ARG A 90 14.42 3.66 11.61
N SER A 91 14.42 4.82 10.98
CA SER A 91 13.43 5.21 9.98
C SER A 91 13.90 4.97 8.56
N ILE A 92 12.96 4.63 7.67
CA ILE A 92 13.18 4.52 6.22
C ILE A 92 12.05 5.20 5.46
N THR A 93 12.34 5.60 4.22
CA THR A 93 11.36 6.13 3.28
C THR A 93 11.03 5.06 2.25
N ASP A 94 9.75 4.69 2.18
CA ASP A 94 9.26 3.82 1.13
C ASP A 94 8.79 4.64 -0.09
N THR A 95 8.95 4.07 -1.28
CA THR A 95 8.29 4.55 -2.50
C THR A 95 7.44 3.41 -3.07
N LEU A 96 6.12 3.57 -3.05
CA LEU A 96 5.14 2.61 -3.55
C LEU A 96 4.71 3.06 -4.95
N VAL A 97 4.90 2.20 -5.94
CA VAL A 97 4.47 2.48 -7.32
C VAL A 97 3.34 1.51 -7.69
N PHE A 98 2.17 2.07 -7.96
CA PHE A 98 1.02 1.34 -8.47
C PHE A 98 0.82 1.70 -9.93
N THR A 99 0.76 0.69 -10.80
CA THR A 99 0.49 0.86 -12.22
C THR A 99 -0.76 0.09 -12.59
N TYR A 100 -1.66 0.76 -13.31
CA TYR A 100 -2.83 0.15 -13.89
C TYR A 100 -2.40 -0.84 -14.97
N SER A 101 -2.84 -2.09 -14.84
CA SER A 101 -2.59 -3.12 -15.85
C SER A 101 -3.84 -3.28 -16.68
N HIS A 102 -3.72 -3.06 -18.00
CA HIS A 102 -4.78 -3.31 -18.98
C HIS A 102 -4.94 -4.79 -19.33
N GLN A 103 -4.13 -5.69 -18.74
CA GLN A 103 -4.21 -7.12 -19.02
C GLN A 103 -5.35 -7.73 -18.21
N CYS A 104 -6.49 -7.89 -18.88
CA CYS A 104 -7.60 -8.75 -18.48
C CYS A 104 -7.27 -10.22 -18.76
#